data_AF-A0A848LSK4-F1
#
_entry.id   AF-A0A848LSK4-F1
#
_cell.length_a   1.000
_cell.length_b   1.000
_cell.length_c   1.000
_cell.angle_alpha   90.00
_cell.angle_beta   90.00
_cell.angle_gamma   90.00
#
_symmetry.space_group_name_H-M   'P 1'
#
loop_
_entity.id
_entity.type
_entity.pdbx_description
1 polymer ?
#
loop_
_entity_poly.entity_id
_entity_poly.type
_entity_poly.pdbx_seq_one_letter_code
_entity_poly.pdbx_strand_id
1 'polypeptide(L)'
;MVEGRELSSHPWYAGLFSLAAHHLICLEALENGRWAQFCVRFGYHPDRKQNGVFLPMKMAIACELHVAVHRGNHAEGYAFDVHLPYPKAVKQKLCELEARIERGEFCADPDALVRKLDKLSAEILEKVERFLWTLTRDGLDYGPGGKGCSGLTSIRQKPSPIACPRERQHRIEHAVTGGLLKRRNLLIGE
;
A
#
# COMPACT_ATOMS: atom_id res chain seq x y z
N MET A 1 -2.54 -6.27 -14.72
CA MET A 1 -2.16 -4.89 -15.10
C MET A 1 -3.41 -4.11 -15.43
N VAL A 2 -3.74 -3.13 -14.59
CA VAL A 2 -4.82 -2.17 -14.86
C VAL A 2 -4.36 -1.29 -16.03
N GLU A 3 -5.09 -1.33 -17.14
CA GLU A 3 -4.76 -0.59 -18.38
C GLU A 3 -4.79 0.93 -18.15
N GLY A 4 -3.90 1.67 -18.82
CA GLY A 4 -3.67 3.10 -18.61
C GLY A 4 -4.88 4.04 -18.83
N ARG A 5 -6.02 3.54 -19.34
CA ARG A 5 -7.30 4.28 -19.38
C ARG A 5 -7.98 4.42 -18.01
N GLU A 6 -7.73 3.48 -17.08
CA GLU A 6 -8.33 3.50 -15.73
C GLU A 6 -7.55 4.45 -14.78
N LEU A 7 -6.24 4.64 -15.02
CA LEU A 7 -5.41 5.49 -14.16
C LEU A 7 -5.67 6.98 -14.34
N SER A 8 -5.95 7.46 -15.56
CA SER A 8 -6.19 8.87 -15.82
C SER A 8 -7.53 9.38 -15.26
N SER A 9 -8.46 8.47 -14.94
CA SER A 9 -9.69 8.75 -14.21
C SER A 9 -9.53 8.71 -12.70
N HIS A 10 -8.41 8.22 -12.16
CA HIS A 10 -8.21 8.13 -10.72
C HIS A 10 -8.18 9.55 -10.12
N PRO A 11 -8.94 9.86 -9.05
CA PRO A 11 -9.06 11.21 -8.47
C PRO A 11 -7.75 11.90 -8.04
N TRP A 12 -6.66 11.15 -7.92
CA TRP A 12 -5.31 11.66 -7.61
C TRP A 12 -4.34 11.65 -8.79
N TYR A 13 -4.82 11.44 -10.01
CA TYR A 13 -3.97 11.38 -11.18
C TYR A 13 -3.40 12.76 -11.53
N ALA A 14 -2.09 12.92 -11.32
CA ALA A 14 -1.35 14.14 -11.62
C ALA A 14 -0.27 13.87 -12.70
N GLY A 15 -0.64 13.07 -13.70
CA GLY A 15 0.18 12.74 -14.86
C GLY A 15 0.96 11.43 -14.71
N LEU A 16 1.81 11.16 -15.69
CA LEU A 16 2.64 9.94 -15.69
C LEU A 16 3.49 9.84 -14.42
N PHE A 17 3.59 8.62 -13.90
CA PHE A 17 4.34 8.28 -12.67
C PHE A 17 3.91 9.10 -11.44
N SER A 18 2.67 9.59 -11.39
CA SER A 18 2.10 10.23 -10.19
C SER A 18 1.61 9.20 -9.17
N LEU A 19 1.11 8.06 -9.64
CA LEU A 19 0.51 6.99 -8.87
C LEU A 19 1.07 5.63 -9.33
N ALA A 20 1.10 4.67 -8.41
CA ALA A 20 1.38 3.27 -8.70
C ALA A 20 0.47 2.36 -7.85
N ALA A 21 0.11 1.21 -8.41
CA ALA A 21 -0.56 0.16 -7.64
C ALA A 21 0.44 -0.47 -6.66
N HIS A 22 0.01 -0.70 -5.43
CA HIS A 22 0.75 -1.41 -4.39
C HIS A 22 0.00 -2.68 -3.99
N HIS A 23 0.72 -3.79 -3.82
CA HIS A 23 0.15 -5.02 -3.25
C HIS A 23 0.17 -4.96 -1.72
N LEU A 24 -1.00 -5.08 -1.08
CA LEU A 24 -1.14 -5.08 0.38
C LEU A 24 -0.65 -6.39 1.00
N ILE A 25 -1.02 -7.53 0.40
CA ILE A 25 -0.31 -8.79 0.60
C ILE A 25 0.81 -8.78 -0.43
N CYS A 26 2.01 -8.37 0.00
CA CYS A 26 3.14 -8.21 -0.90
C CYS A 26 3.63 -9.54 -1.47
N LEU A 27 4.16 -9.50 -2.68
CA LEU A 27 4.62 -10.71 -3.38
C LEU A 27 5.72 -11.42 -2.60
N GLU A 28 6.61 -10.68 -1.92
CA GLU A 28 7.68 -11.28 -1.10
C GLU A 28 7.12 -12.16 0.04
N ALA A 29 5.93 -11.84 0.56
CA ALA A 29 5.28 -12.64 1.60
C ALA A 29 4.66 -13.93 1.03
N LEU A 30 4.27 -13.92 -0.25
CA LEU A 30 3.72 -15.06 -0.98
C LEU A 30 4.78 -15.91 -1.70
N GLU A 31 6.02 -15.42 -1.80
CA GLU A 31 7.13 -16.06 -2.52
C GLU A 31 7.68 -17.27 -1.74
N ASN A 32 6.86 -18.31 -1.62
CA ASN A 32 7.25 -19.63 -1.14
C ASN A 32 6.39 -20.72 -1.78
N GLY A 33 6.92 -21.95 -1.80
CA GLY A 33 6.29 -23.08 -2.50
C GLY A 33 4.89 -23.45 -1.99
N ARG A 34 4.56 -23.14 -0.72
CA ARG A 34 3.25 -23.46 -0.14
C ARG A 34 2.19 -22.49 -0.64
N TRP A 35 2.45 -21.19 -0.57
CA TRP A 35 1.52 -20.19 -1.09
C TRP A 35 1.33 -20.29 -2.59
N ALA A 36 2.35 -20.64 -3.37
CA ALA A 36 2.17 -20.93 -4.79
C ALA A 36 1.10 -22.03 -5.02
N GLN A 37 1.13 -23.11 -4.23
CA GLN A 37 0.15 -24.18 -4.32
C GLN A 37 -1.22 -23.76 -3.79
N PHE A 38 -1.28 -23.02 -2.68
CA PHE A 38 -2.55 -22.55 -2.12
C PHE A 38 -3.25 -21.57 -3.06
N CYS A 39 -2.52 -20.63 -3.66
CA CYS A 39 -3.06 -19.69 -4.64
C CYS A 39 -3.71 -20.42 -5.82
N VAL A 40 -3.03 -21.40 -6.39
CA VAL A 40 -3.58 -22.22 -7.50
C VAL A 40 -4.79 -23.04 -7.03
N ARG A 41 -4.67 -23.74 -5.91
CA ARG A 41 -5.71 -24.65 -5.41
C ARG A 41 -7.01 -23.93 -5.03
N PHE A 42 -6.91 -22.72 -4.50
CA PHE A 42 -8.04 -21.95 -4.00
C PHE A 42 -8.42 -20.76 -4.92
N GLY A 43 -7.82 -20.65 -6.11
CA GLY A 43 -8.18 -19.62 -7.09
C GLY A 43 -7.82 -18.19 -6.69
N TYR A 44 -6.81 -17.99 -5.84
CA TYR A 44 -6.33 -16.66 -5.47
C TYR A 44 -5.21 -16.20 -6.41
N HIS A 45 -5.33 -14.99 -6.95
CA HIS A 45 -4.27 -14.33 -7.72
C HIS A 45 -3.80 -13.04 -7.00
N PRO A 46 -2.48 -12.82 -6.79
CA PRO A 46 -1.98 -11.64 -6.09
C PRO A 46 -2.35 -10.29 -6.74
N ASP A 47 -2.41 -10.24 -8.08
CA ASP A 47 -2.76 -9.03 -8.86
C ASP A 47 -4.25 -8.67 -8.85
N ARG A 48 -5.08 -9.36 -8.08
CA ARG A 48 -6.50 -9.05 -7.99
C ARG A 48 -6.72 -7.65 -7.38
N LYS A 49 -7.80 -6.99 -7.79
CA LYS A 49 -8.16 -5.65 -7.32
C LYS A 49 -8.24 -5.57 -5.79
N GLN A 50 -8.77 -6.60 -5.14
CA GLN A 50 -8.94 -6.64 -3.68
C GLN A 50 -7.62 -6.68 -2.88
N ASN A 51 -6.49 -6.93 -3.54
CA ASN A 51 -5.16 -6.90 -2.93
C ASN A 51 -4.36 -5.64 -3.35
N GLY A 52 -4.93 -4.77 -4.17
CA GLY A 52 -4.29 -3.58 -4.72
C GLY A 52 -4.80 -2.30 -4.09
N VAL A 53 -3.93 -1.30 -3.97
CA VAL A 53 -4.28 0.09 -3.67
C VAL A 53 -3.42 1.03 -4.52
N PHE A 54 -3.98 2.12 -5.05
CA PHE A 54 -3.19 3.17 -5.68
C PHE A 54 -2.58 4.11 -4.65
N LEU A 55 -1.28 4.34 -4.77
CA LEU A 55 -0.52 5.20 -3.87
C LEU A 55 0.32 6.21 -4.66
N PRO A 56 0.52 7.43 -4.13
CA PRO A 56 1.37 8.42 -4.76
C PRO A 56 2.84 7.97 -4.86
N MET A 57 3.43 8.09 -6.05
CA MET A 57 4.87 7.90 -6.24
C MET A 57 5.66 9.19 -5.95
N LYS A 58 5.02 10.35 -6.19
CA LYS A 58 5.62 11.66 -5.95
C LYS A 58 5.42 12.06 -4.49
N MET A 59 6.51 12.37 -3.80
CA MET A 59 6.49 12.73 -2.37
C MET A 59 5.64 13.97 -2.09
N ALA A 60 5.60 14.94 -3.01
CA ALA A 60 4.74 16.12 -2.87
C ALA A 60 3.23 15.77 -2.89
N ILE A 61 2.84 14.78 -3.70
CA ILE A 61 1.44 14.29 -3.75
C ILE A 61 1.08 13.57 -2.45
N ALA A 62 1.91 12.63 -1.98
CA ALA A 62 1.69 11.98 -0.68
C ALA A 62 1.63 12.99 0.48
N CYS A 63 2.50 14.00 0.42
CA CYS A 63 2.57 15.08 1.40
C CYS A 63 1.27 15.89 1.46
N GLU A 64 0.76 16.31 0.30
CA GLU A 64 -0.53 17.03 0.18
C GLU A 64 -1.74 16.21 0.58
N LEU A 65 -1.75 14.93 0.23
CA LEU A 65 -2.89 14.05 0.49
C LEU A 65 -2.87 13.44 1.89
N HIS A 66 -1.75 13.55 2.62
CA HIS A 66 -1.57 12.96 3.94
C HIS A 66 -1.75 11.44 3.95
N VAL A 67 -1.15 10.76 2.96
CA VAL A 67 -1.23 9.30 2.78
C VAL A 67 0.15 8.69 2.59
N ALA A 68 0.24 7.36 2.71
CA ALA A 68 1.45 6.62 2.43
C ALA A 68 1.97 6.87 1.00
N VAL A 69 3.29 6.88 0.83
CA VAL A 69 3.95 7.04 -0.46
C VAL A 69 4.37 5.68 -1.01
N HIS A 70 4.23 5.45 -2.31
CA HIS A 70 4.78 4.29 -3.00
C HIS A 70 6.20 4.56 -3.46
N ARG A 71 7.20 4.36 -2.59
CA ARG A 71 8.59 4.62 -2.97
C ARG A 71 9.63 3.87 -2.15
N GLY A 72 10.75 3.53 -2.79
CA GLY A 72 11.86 2.87 -2.10
C GLY A 72 11.63 1.37 -1.98
N ASN A 73 12.39 0.73 -1.10
CA ASN A 73 12.40 -0.72 -0.94
C ASN A 73 11.38 -1.13 0.12
N HIS A 74 10.54 -2.13 -0.18
CA HIS A 74 9.55 -2.68 0.76
C HIS A 74 10.17 -3.14 2.09
N ALA A 75 11.43 -3.59 2.08
CA ALA A 75 12.15 -4.01 3.28
C ALA A 75 12.38 -2.87 4.29
N GLU A 76 12.24 -1.62 3.87
CA GLU A 76 12.39 -0.45 4.74
C GLU A 76 11.06 0.02 5.36
N GLY A 77 9.92 -0.56 4.96
CA GLY A 77 8.64 -0.39 5.62
C GLY A 77 8.57 -1.15 6.95
N TYR A 78 7.74 -0.69 7.87
CA TYR A 78 7.70 -1.22 9.24
C TYR A 78 6.28 -1.31 9.82
N ALA A 79 5.99 -2.41 10.50
CA ALA A 79 4.77 -2.67 11.24
C ALA A 79 5.01 -2.43 12.73
N PHE A 80 4.57 -1.28 13.25
CA PHE A 80 4.93 -0.82 14.58
C PHE A 80 4.27 -1.60 15.72
N ASP A 81 3.09 -2.15 15.50
CA ASP A 81 2.33 -2.92 16.50
C ASP A 81 2.90 -4.33 16.76
N VAL A 82 3.58 -4.92 15.78
CA VAL A 82 4.22 -6.24 15.88
C VAL A 82 5.75 -6.17 15.81
N HIS A 83 6.32 -4.96 15.72
CA HIS A 83 7.75 -4.70 15.67
C HIS A 83 8.51 -5.49 14.58
N LEU A 84 7.96 -5.55 13.37
CA LEU A 84 8.56 -6.26 12.24
C LEU A 84 8.63 -5.39 10.98
N PRO A 85 9.60 -5.62 10.08
CA PRO A 85 9.53 -5.11 8.72
C PRO A 85 8.21 -5.51 8.05
N TYR A 86 7.63 -4.61 7.26
CA TYR A 86 6.31 -4.80 6.65
C TYR A 86 6.14 -6.17 5.96
N PRO A 87 7.04 -6.62 5.06
CA PRO A 87 6.91 -7.94 4.43
C PRO A 87 6.92 -9.11 5.43
N LYS A 88 7.70 -8.99 6.53
CA LYS A 88 7.76 -10.01 7.58
C LYS A 88 6.48 -10.04 8.41
N ALA A 89 5.88 -8.88 8.69
CA ALA A 89 4.61 -8.79 9.40
C ALA A 89 3.46 -9.40 8.58
N VAL A 90 3.44 -9.16 7.26
CA VAL A 90 2.51 -9.83 6.34
C VAL A 90 2.75 -11.34 6.34
N LYS A 91 4.01 -11.78 6.22
CA LYS A 91 4.36 -13.21 6.25
C LYS A 91 3.92 -13.89 7.55
N GLN A 92 4.07 -13.24 8.70
CA GLN A 92 3.59 -13.77 9.98
C GLN A 92 2.07 -14.04 9.96
N LYS A 93 1.27 -13.08 9.46
CA LYS A 93 -0.18 -13.26 9.30
C LYS A 93 -0.52 -14.39 8.33
N LEU A 94 0.25 -14.55 7.27
CA LEU A 94 0.09 -15.66 6.34
C LEU A 94 0.44 -17.01 6.99
N CYS A 95 1.50 -17.11 7.80
CA CYS A 95 1.85 -18.36 8.49
C CYS A 95 0.71 -18.88 9.39
N GLU A 96 -0.01 -17.98 10.07
CA GLU A 96 -1.20 -18.33 10.85
C GLU A 96 -2.32 -18.92 9.97
N LEU A 97 -2.48 -18.38 8.76
CA LEU A 97 -3.46 -18.84 7.78
C LEU A 97 -3.04 -20.16 7.12
N GLU A 98 -1.75 -20.37 6.87
CA GLU A 98 -1.23 -21.65 6.36
C GLU A 98 -1.59 -22.82 7.27
N ALA A 99 -1.40 -22.67 8.59
CA ALA A 99 -1.72 -23.71 9.56
C ALA A 99 -3.23 -24.07 9.54
N ARG A 100 -4.09 -23.11 9.20
CA ARG A 100 -5.55 -23.33 9.06
C ARG A 100 -5.87 -24.07 7.77
N ILE A 101 -5.20 -23.74 6.67
CA ILE A 101 -5.33 -24.44 5.39
C ILE A 101 -4.94 -25.91 5.55
N GLU A 102 -3.83 -26.20 6.23
CA GLU A 102 -3.36 -27.57 6.44
C GLU A 102 -4.30 -28.42 7.29
N ARG A 103 -5.03 -27.81 8.24
CA ARG A 103 -6.07 -28.50 9.00
C ARG A 103 -7.36 -28.73 8.20
N GLY A 104 -7.40 -28.32 6.94
CA GLY A 104 -8.55 -28.51 6.05
C GLY A 104 -9.70 -27.54 6.32
N GLU A 105 -9.46 -26.42 7.01
CA GLU A 105 -10.51 -25.47 7.41
C GLU A 105 -11.28 -24.88 6.20
N PHE A 106 -10.66 -24.87 5.02
CA PHE A 106 -11.24 -24.34 3.79
C PHE A 106 -11.69 -25.44 2.80
N CYS A 107 -11.66 -26.72 3.18
CA CYS A 107 -11.99 -27.82 2.26
C CYS A 107 -13.48 -27.84 1.85
N ALA A 108 -14.39 -27.43 2.75
CA ALA A 108 -15.82 -27.40 2.49
C ALA A 108 -16.25 -26.15 1.69
N ASP A 109 -15.48 -25.08 1.76
CA ASP A 109 -15.72 -23.81 1.07
C ASP A 109 -14.38 -23.19 0.66
N PRO A 110 -13.84 -23.55 -0.52
CA PRO A 110 -12.57 -23.01 -1.00
C PRO A 110 -12.55 -21.48 -1.14
N ASP A 111 -13.70 -20.87 -1.49
CA ASP A 111 -13.82 -19.42 -1.66
C ASP A 111 -13.65 -18.67 -0.32
N ALA A 112 -13.86 -19.34 0.82
CA ALA A 112 -13.60 -18.75 2.13
C ALA A 112 -12.14 -18.34 2.32
N LEU A 113 -11.17 -19.01 1.67
CA LEU A 113 -9.77 -18.58 1.74
C LEU A 113 -9.58 -17.25 1.00
N VAL A 114 -10.15 -17.12 -0.19
CA VAL A 114 -10.10 -15.90 -1.01
C VAL A 114 -10.70 -14.72 -0.25
N ARG A 115 -11.87 -14.90 0.37
CA ARG A 115 -12.51 -13.88 1.22
C ARG A 115 -11.69 -13.56 2.46
N LYS A 116 -10.98 -14.53 3.04
CA LYS A 116 -10.10 -14.31 4.18
C LYS A 116 -8.87 -13.48 3.81
N LEU A 117 -8.30 -13.72 2.62
CA LEU A 117 -7.21 -12.92 2.07
C LEU A 117 -7.66 -11.49 1.73
N ASP A 118 -8.88 -11.30 1.21
CA ASP A 118 -9.45 -9.95 1.02
C ASP A 118 -9.55 -9.17 2.33
N LYS A 119 -10.05 -9.85 3.36
CA LYS A 119 -10.13 -9.25 4.69
C LYS A 119 -8.74 -8.90 5.22
N LEU A 120 -7.74 -9.74 4.98
CA LEU A 120 -6.35 -9.46 5.35
C LEU A 120 -5.81 -8.22 4.62
N SER A 121 -6.06 -8.07 3.32
CA SER A 121 -5.69 -6.87 2.57
C SER A 121 -6.36 -5.62 3.14
N ALA A 122 -7.66 -5.68 3.46
CA ALA A 122 -8.39 -4.58 4.11
C ALA A 122 -7.82 -4.22 5.48
N GLU A 123 -7.51 -5.21 6.32
CA GLU A 123 -6.86 -5.01 7.62
C GLU A 123 -5.49 -4.35 7.49
N ILE A 124 -4.69 -4.75 6.48
CA ILE A 124 -3.38 -4.13 6.21
C ILE A 124 -3.56 -2.68 5.76
N LEU A 125 -4.52 -2.41 4.87
CA LEU A 125 -4.78 -1.05 4.39
C LEU A 125 -5.15 -0.12 5.54
N GLU A 126 -6.04 -0.56 6.45
CA GLU A 126 -6.43 0.24 7.62
C GLU A 126 -5.20 0.62 8.47
N LYS A 127 -4.26 -0.32 8.65
CA LYS A 127 -3.01 -0.06 9.38
C LYS A 127 -2.09 0.92 8.64
N VAL A 128 -2.03 0.85 7.31
CA VAL A 128 -1.27 1.79 6.47
C VAL A 128 -1.87 3.20 6.53
N GLU A 129 -3.19 3.32 6.41
CA GLU A 129 -3.89 4.61 6.51
C GLU A 129 -3.70 5.29 7.86
N ARG A 130 -3.64 4.49 8.93
CA ARG A 130 -3.41 4.97 10.30
C ARG A 130 -1.93 5.19 10.60
N PHE A 131 -1.03 4.96 9.64
CA PHE A 131 0.43 5.02 9.83
C PHE A 131 0.94 4.11 10.95
N LEU A 132 0.17 3.08 11.31
CA LEU A 132 0.59 2.01 12.21
C LEU A 132 1.53 1.05 11.48
N TRP A 133 1.37 0.92 10.16
CA TRP A 133 2.27 0.24 9.25
C TRP A 133 2.75 1.23 8.20
N THR A 134 4.04 1.27 7.92
CA THR A 134 4.61 2.06 6.83
C THR A 134 5.11 1.14 5.72
N LEU A 135 4.99 1.61 4.48
CA LEU A 135 5.49 0.91 3.29
C LEU A 135 6.92 1.33 2.92
N THR A 136 7.39 2.42 3.54
CA THR A 136 8.67 3.07 3.25
C THR A 136 9.30 3.56 4.56
N ARG A 137 10.62 3.78 4.54
CA ARG A 137 11.38 4.26 5.70
C ARG A 137 10.88 5.60 6.25
N ASP A 138 10.51 6.51 5.35
CA ASP A 138 10.02 7.85 5.66
C ASP A 138 8.50 7.90 5.81
N GLY A 139 7.81 6.74 5.88
CA GLY A 139 6.35 6.69 5.85
C GLY A 139 5.66 7.53 6.93
N LEU A 140 6.24 7.60 8.14
CA LEU A 140 5.71 8.42 9.23
C LEU A 140 5.74 9.93 8.92
N ASP A 141 6.61 10.39 8.03
CA ASP A 141 6.67 11.81 7.66
C ASP A 141 5.36 12.26 6.99
N TYR A 142 4.64 11.36 6.31
CA TYR A 142 3.38 11.68 5.64
C TYR A 142 2.16 11.52 6.56
N GLY A 143 2.34 11.01 7.78
CA GLY A 143 1.29 10.89 8.79
C GLY A 143 0.93 12.20 9.48
N PRO A 144 -0.13 12.21 10.31
CA PRO A 144 -0.46 13.36 11.16
C PRO A 144 0.75 13.82 12.00
N GLY A 145 1.05 15.12 11.99
CA GLY A 145 2.21 15.67 12.70
C GLY A 145 3.59 15.38 12.06
N GLY A 146 3.63 14.57 11.00
CA GLY A 146 4.87 14.26 10.28
C GLY A 146 5.39 15.42 9.43
N LYS A 147 6.69 15.37 9.11
CA LYS A 147 7.43 16.42 8.38
C LYS A 147 7.02 16.61 6.92
N GLY A 148 6.20 15.73 6.36
CA GLY A 148 5.82 15.71 4.95
C GLY A 148 7.03 15.42 4.03
N CYS A 149 7.01 15.93 2.81
CA CYS A 149 8.06 15.66 1.82
C CYS A 149 9.40 16.36 2.10
N SER A 150 9.46 17.33 3.03
CA SER A 150 10.64 18.18 3.27
C SER A 150 11.13 18.97 2.04
N GLY A 151 10.27 19.17 1.04
CA GLY A 151 10.66 19.76 -0.25
C GLY A 151 11.56 18.84 -1.11
N LEU A 152 11.75 17.59 -0.70
CA LEU A 152 12.61 16.63 -1.38
C LEU A 152 11.84 15.84 -2.44
N THR A 153 12.57 15.39 -3.45
CA THR A 153 12.05 14.57 -4.54
C THR A 153 12.65 13.18 -4.55
N SER A 154 13.43 12.79 -3.54
CA SER A 154 13.99 11.44 -3.38
C SER A 154 14.02 10.98 -1.93
N ILE A 155 13.56 9.75 -1.67
CA ILE A 155 13.62 9.10 -0.36
C ILE A 155 15.08 8.91 0.13
N ARG A 156 16.06 8.85 -0.78
CA ARG A 156 17.48 8.74 -0.41
C ARG A 156 18.01 9.96 0.34
N GLN A 157 17.32 11.10 0.23
CA GLN A 157 17.65 12.34 0.92
C GLN A 157 16.95 12.45 2.29
N LYS A 158 16.17 11.42 2.68
CA LYS A 158 15.52 11.32 4.00
C LYS A 158 16.38 10.46 4.96
N PRO A 159 16.37 10.73 6.26
CA PRO A 159 15.55 11.74 6.95
C PRO A 159 16.08 13.17 6.73
N SER A 160 15.18 14.14 6.74
CA SER A 160 15.52 15.57 6.73
C SER A 160 15.10 16.22 8.06
N PRO A 161 15.90 17.15 8.62
CA PRO A 161 15.47 17.93 9.76
C PRO A 161 14.39 18.96 9.39
N ILE A 162 14.27 19.32 8.11
CA ILE A 162 13.38 20.36 7.61
C ILE A 162 11.99 19.78 7.36
N ALA A 163 10.95 20.45 7.86
CA ALA A 163 9.56 20.13 7.51
C ALA A 163 9.25 20.52 6.05
N CYS A 164 8.08 20.12 5.54
CA CYS A 164 7.63 20.54 4.23
C CYS A 164 7.56 22.09 4.17
N PRO A 165 8.32 22.75 3.27
CA PRO A 165 8.34 24.22 3.19
C PRO A 165 7.04 24.81 2.62
N ARG A 166 6.11 23.95 2.19
CA ARG A 166 4.78 24.32 1.68
C ARG A 166 3.68 24.04 2.68
N GLU A 167 4.02 23.72 3.93
CA GLU A 167 3.05 23.35 4.98
C GLU A 167 2.11 22.22 4.54
N ARG A 168 2.66 21.31 3.70
CA ARG A 168 1.93 20.20 3.10
C ARG A 168 0.77 20.62 2.18
N GLN A 169 0.81 21.85 1.65
CA GLN A 169 -0.14 22.37 0.67
C GLN A 169 0.61 22.67 -0.64
N HIS A 170 0.69 21.67 -1.53
CA HIS A 170 1.44 21.76 -2.78
C HIS A 170 0.60 22.32 -3.95
N ARG A 171 -0.72 22.42 -3.78
CA ARG A 171 -1.73 22.84 -4.77
C ARG A 171 -1.63 22.03 -6.06
N ILE A 172 -1.54 20.71 -5.93
CA ILE A 172 -1.36 19.83 -7.09
C ILE A 172 -2.71 19.69 -7.80
N GLU A 173 -2.68 19.76 -9.12
CA GLU A 173 -3.86 19.64 -9.96
C GLU A 173 -3.94 18.24 -10.59
N HIS A 174 -5.17 17.78 -10.78
CA HIS A 174 -5.47 16.60 -11.55
C HIS A 174 -5.13 16.85 -13.02
N ALA A 175 -4.31 15.98 -13.62
CA ALA A 175 -3.72 16.22 -14.94
C ALA A 175 -4.74 16.30 -16.09
N VAL A 176 -5.93 15.70 -15.92
CA VAL A 176 -7.02 15.76 -16.91
C VAL A 176 -8.02 16.90 -16.63
N THR A 177 -8.51 17.03 -15.40
CA THR A 177 -9.62 17.96 -15.08
C THR A 177 -9.15 19.34 -14.63
N GLY A 178 -7.86 19.52 -14.30
CA GLY A 178 -7.31 20.76 -13.74
C GLY A 178 -7.77 21.07 -12.31
N GLY A 179 -8.62 20.24 -11.72
CA GLY A 179 -9.08 20.44 -10.34
C GLY A 179 -7.99 20.09 -9.33
N LEU A 180 -7.91 20.84 -8.21
CA LEU A 180 -7.00 20.51 -7.12
C LEU A 180 -7.27 19.12 -6.57
N LEU A 181 -6.20 18.37 -6.27
CA LEU A 181 -6.30 17.07 -5.63
C LEU A 181 -6.91 17.24 -4.23
N LYS A 182 -7.78 16.30 -3.86
CA LYS A 182 -8.46 16.31 -2.56
C LYS A 182 -8.05 15.10 -1.75
N ARG A 183 -7.75 15.32 -0.46
CA ARG A 183 -7.58 14.23 0.50
C ARG A 183 -8.85 13.38 0.57
N ARG A 184 -8.65 12.07 0.56
CA ARG A 184 -9.65 11.02 0.79
C ARG A 184 -8.95 9.81 1.38
N ASN A 185 -9.73 8.86 1.89
CA ASN A 185 -9.21 7.58 2.34
C ASN A 185 -8.68 6.78 1.15
N LEU A 186 -7.69 5.93 1.44
CA LEU A 186 -7.23 4.93 0.49
C LEU A 186 -8.32 3.90 0.27
N LEU A 187 -8.43 3.41 -0.96
CA LEU A 187 -9.47 2.45 -1.34
C LEU A 187 -8.82 1.27 -2.05
N ILE A 188 -9.30 0.08 -1.68
CA ILE A 188 -8.88 -1.17 -2.30
C ILE A 188 -9.48 -1.27 -3.70
N GLY A 189 -8.66 -1.66 -4.67
CA GLY A 189 -9.11 -2.04 -6.00
C GLY A 189 -9.60 -0.91 -6.90
N GLU A 190 -9.38 0.34 -6.49
CA GLU A 190 -9.45 1.49 -7.39
C GLU A 190 -8.31 1.49 -8.41
#